data_AF-A0A540VC75-F1
#
_entry.id   AF-A0A540VC75-F1
#
_cell.length_a   1.000
_cell.length_b   1.000
_cell.length_c   1.000
_cell.angle_alpha   90.00
_cell.angle_beta   90.00
_cell.angle_gamma   90.00
#
_symmetry.space_group_name_H-M   'P 1'
#
loop_
_entity.id
_entity.type
_entity.pdbx_description
1 polymer ?
#
loop_
_entity_poly.entity_id
_entity_poly.type
_entity_poly.pdbx_seq_one_letter_code
_entity_poly.pdbx_strand_id
1 'polypeptide(L)'
;MILLNFSHPITPNQQEQIEALTQQKIQRIIAVMPQFDEQRPFAPQVQALLAQVELTPEEWQSAPLLVVLPSLNFIAAVLLAELHGRMGYFPPIVRTRPAANTTPRRYEVAEILDLQQIRDEARRKR
;
A
#
# COMPACT_ATOMS: atom_id res chain seq x y z
N MET A 1 -1.56 13.32 2.78
CA MET A 1 -0.84 12.03 2.74
C MET A 1 -0.29 11.73 1.36
N ILE A 2 0.75 10.89 1.31
CA ILE A 2 1.30 10.33 0.07
C ILE A 2 0.76 8.90 -0.09
N LEU A 3 0.18 8.61 -1.24
CA LEU A 3 -0.31 7.28 -1.60
C LEU A 3 0.74 6.55 -2.43
N LEU A 4 1.29 5.46 -1.90
CA LEU A 4 2.16 4.55 -2.64
C LEU A 4 1.30 3.46 -3.27
N ASN A 5 1.26 3.41 -4.60
CA ASN A 5 0.46 2.44 -5.33
C ASN A 5 1.33 1.41 -6.06
N PHE A 6 1.26 0.16 -5.61
CA PHE A 6 1.92 -0.98 -6.24
C PHE A 6 0.92 -1.93 -6.93
N SER A 7 -0.21 -1.38 -7.39
CA SER A 7 -1.29 -2.11 -8.04
C SER A 7 -1.77 -1.36 -9.29
N HIS A 8 -2.95 -1.74 -9.80
CA HIS A 8 -3.60 -1.02 -10.90
C HIS A 8 -3.84 0.47 -10.54
N PRO A 9 -3.97 1.35 -11.55
CA PRO A 9 -4.24 2.77 -11.31
C PRO A 9 -5.45 3.01 -10.41
N ILE A 10 -5.30 3.89 -9.42
CA ILE A 10 -6.36 4.29 -8.50
C ILE A 10 -7.24 5.34 -9.18
N THR A 11 -8.51 4.99 -9.39
CA THR A 11 -9.50 5.86 -10.05
C THR A 11 -9.85 7.08 -9.18
N PRO A 12 -10.34 8.19 -9.75
CA PRO A 12 -10.76 9.36 -8.97
C PRO A 12 -11.77 9.04 -7.87
N ASN A 13 -12.74 8.15 -8.14
CA ASN A 13 -13.71 7.72 -7.13
C ASN A 13 -13.04 6.95 -5.97
N GLN A 14 -12.06 6.11 -6.26
CA GLN A 14 -11.29 5.44 -5.21
C GLN A 14 -10.43 6.42 -4.41
N GLN A 15 -9.89 7.47 -5.05
CA GLN A 15 -9.18 8.54 -4.34
C GLN A 15 -10.12 9.24 -3.35
N GLU A 16 -11.33 9.62 -3.78
CA GLU A 16 -12.36 10.21 -2.90
C GLU A 16 -12.72 9.28 -1.73
N GLN A 17 -12.91 7.99 -1.99
CA GLN A 17 -13.19 7.00 -0.94
C GLN A 17 -12.02 6.88 0.06
N ILE A 18 -10.79 6.86 -0.42
CA ILE A 18 -9.60 6.85 0.42
C ILE A 18 -9.56 8.10 1.30
N GLU A 19 -9.72 9.29 0.73
CA GLU A 19 -9.71 10.55 1.49
C GLU A 19 -10.83 10.62 2.53
N ALA A 20 -12.01 10.08 2.20
CA ALA A 20 -13.13 10.00 3.14
C ALA A 20 -12.85 9.03 4.31
N LEU A 21 -12.23 7.88 4.04
CA LEU A 21 -11.90 6.91 5.09
C LEU A 21 -10.74 7.38 5.98
N THR A 22 -9.77 8.10 5.42
CA THR A 22 -8.62 8.60 6.19
C THR A 22 -8.82 9.99 6.78
N GLN A 23 -9.84 10.72 6.35
CA GLN A 23 -10.04 12.15 6.65
C GLN A 23 -8.82 13.01 6.26
N GLN A 24 -8.05 12.58 5.25
CA GLN A 24 -6.84 13.26 4.77
C GLN A 24 -6.81 13.32 3.25
N LYS A 25 -6.42 14.48 2.71
CA LYS A 25 -6.22 14.65 1.27
C LYS A 25 -5.00 13.88 0.77
N ILE A 26 -5.15 13.24 -0.40
CA ILE A 26 -4.03 12.68 -1.15
C ILE A 26 -3.32 13.86 -1.82
N GLN A 27 -2.12 14.16 -1.34
CA GLN A 27 -1.30 15.25 -1.89
C GLN A 27 -0.48 14.79 -3.10
N ARG A 28 -0.13 13.50 -3.11
CA ARG A 28 0.76 12.91 -4.09
C ARG A 28 0.47 11.42 -4.20
N ILE A 29 0.40 10.92 -5.43
CA ILE A 29 0.32 9.48 -5.72
C ILE A 29 1.64 9.10 -6.40
N ILE A 30 2.36 8.14 -5.81
CA ILE A 30 3.53 7.53 -6.41
C ILE A 30 3.11 6.12 -6.84
N ALA A 31 2.95 5.92 -8.15
CA ALA A 31 2.56 4.64 -8.71
C ALA A 31 3.77 3.94 -9.33
N VAL A 32 4.12 2.76 -8.81
CA VAL A 32 5.18 1.92 -9.36
C VAL A 32 4.57 0.55 -9.66
N MET A 33 4.39 0.27 -10.94
CA MET A 33 3.71 -0.96 -11.36
C MET A 33 4.63 -2.17 -11.17
N PRO A 34 4.22 -3.18 -10.38
CA PRO A 34 5.01 -4.38 -10.18
C PRO A 34 5.11 -5.19 -11.48
N GLN A 35 6.34 -5.40 -11.98
CA GLN A 35 6.63 -6.40 -13.00
C GLN A 35 7.58 -7.42 -12.40
N PHE A 36 7.04 -8.59 -12.03
CA PHE A 36 7.79 -9.63 -11.33
C PHE A 36 7.94 -10.84 -12.22
N ASP A 37 9.14 -11.40 -12.17
CA ASP A 37 9.49 -12.68 -12.75
C ASP A 37 9.39 -13.75 -11.67
N GLU A 38 8.40 -14.64 -11.81
CA GLU A 38 8.13 -15.75 -10.88
C GLU A 38 9.23 -16.82 -10.87
N GLN A 39 10.12 -16.83 -11.86
CA GLN A 39 11.26 -17.77 -11.91
C GLN A 39 12.49 -17.24 -11.16
N ARG A 40 12.45 -16.01 -10.64
CA ARG A 40 13.54 -15.39 -9.90
C ARG A 40 13.13 -15.05 -8.46
N PRO A 41 14.08 -14.96 -7.52
CA PRO A 41 13.77 -14.56 -6.15
C PRO A 41 13.07 -13.20 -6.08
N PHE A 42 12.05 -13.08 -5.23
CA PHE A 42 11.26 -11.83 -5.14
C PHE A 42 11.93 -10.71 -4.35
N ALA A 43 12.77 -11.00 -3.35
CA ALA A 43 13.37 -9.96 -2.52
C ALA A 43 14.20 -8.92 -3.30
N PRO A 44 15.14 -9.31 -4.20
CA PRO A 44 15.85 -8.34 -5.04
C PRO A 44 14.93 -7.55 -5.98
N GLN A 45 13.85 -8.18 -6.45
CA GLN A 45 12.86 -7.53 -7.32
C GLN A 45 12.04 -6.47 -6.56
N VAL A 46 11.65 -6.75 -5.31
CA VAL A 46 10.99 -5.76 -4.43
C VAL A 46 11.94 -4.60 -4.12
N GLN A 47 13.22 -4.87 -3.87
CA GLN A 47 14.21 -3.81 -3.65
C GLN A 47 14.36 -2.90 -4.87
N ALA A 48 14.41 -3.47 -6.08
CA ALA A 48 14.43 -2.73 -7.33
C ALA A 48 13.14 -1.96 -7.59
N LEU A 49 11.98 -2.48 -7.17
CA LEU A 49 10.70 -1.77 -7.21
C LEU A 49 10.72 -0.55 -6.28
N LEU A 50 11.18 -0.72 -5.03
CA LEU A 50 11.25 0.35 -4.03
C LEU A 50 12.29 1.42 -4.39
N ALA A 51 13.34 1.08 -5.14
CA ALA A 51 14.31 2.04 -5.65
C ALA A 51 13.70 3.04 -6.66
N GLN A 52 12.55 2.72 -7.28
CA GLN A 52 11.82 3.61 -8.17
C GLN A 52 10.86 4.56 -7.42
N VAL A 53 10.69 4.36 -6.11
CA VAL A 53 9.84 5.23 -5.29
C VAL A 53 10.62 6.49 -4.93
N GLU A 54 10.24 7.61 -5.54
CA GLU A 54 10.93 8.90 -5.40
C GLU A 54 10.62 9.62 -4.08
N LEU A 55 10.79 8.94 -2.95
CA LEU A 55 10.71 9.56 -1.63
C LEU A 55 12.10 9.89 -1.10
N THR A 56 12.23 11.09 -0.54
CA THR A 56 13.42 11.49 0.23
C THR A 56 13.54 10.66 1.51
N PRO A 57 14.75 10.53 2.10
CA PRO A 57 14.91 9.88 3.40
C PRO A 57 14.03 10.49 4.50
N GLU A 58 13.82 11.80 4.48
CA GLU A 58 12.92 12.53 5.37
C GLU A 58 11.46 12.05 5.20
N GLU A 59 10.96 12.02 3.96
CA GLU A 59 9.59 11.58 3.68
C GLU A 59 9.35 10.12 4.09
N TRP A 60 10.33 9.23 3.92
CA TRP A 60 10.22 7.84 4.38
C TRP A 60 9.97 7.71 5.88
N GLN A 61 10.50 8.65 6.67
CA GLN A 61 10.43 8.61 8.13
C GLN A 61 9.23 9.38 8.68
N SER A 62 8.90 10.53 8.09
CA SER A 62 7.97 11.50 8.68
C SER A 62 6.69 11.72 7.88
N ALA A 63 6.68 11.40 6.58
CA ALA A 63 5.48 11.64 5.78
C ALA A 63 4.35 10.67 6.17
N PRO A 64 3.09 11.13 6.18
CA PRO A 64 1.95 10.23 6.29
C PRO A 64 1.83 9.42 4.99
N LEU A 65 2.26 8.15 5.04
CA LEU A 65 2.25 7.20 3.93
C LEU A 65 1.05 6.24 4.03
N LEU A 66 0.37 6.03 2.91
CA LEU A 66 -0.67 5.01 2.75
C LEU A 66 -0.31 4.11 1.57
N VAL A 67 -0.48 2.79 1.71
CA VAL A 67 0.05 1.83 0.72
C VAL A 67 -1.06 0.99 0.09
N VAL A 68 -1.09 0.93 -1.25
CA VAL A 68 -1.85 -0.07 -2.01
C VAL A 68 -0.89 -1.21 -2.36
N LEU A 69 -1.14 -2.39 -1.80
CA LEU A 69 -0.27 -3.56 -2.00
C LEU A 69 -0.43 -4.17 -3.40
N PRO A 70 0.60 -4.88 -3.90
CA PRO A 70 0.47 -5.72 -5.09
C PRO A 70 -0.47 -6.90 -4.79
N SER A 71 -1.08 -7.44 -5.85
CA SER A 71 -2.13 -8.47 -5.70
C SER A 71 -1.60 -9.86 -5.34
N LEU A 72 -0.34 -10.17 -5.66
CA LEU A 72 0.26 -11.45 -5.30
C LEU A 72 0.77 -11.42 -3.86
N ASN A 73 0.23 -12.32 -3.03
CA ASN A 73 0.46 -12.34 -1.58
C ASN A 73 1.94 -12.46 -1.17
N PHE A 74 2.75 -13.24 -1.90
CA PHE A 74 4.17 -13.39 -1.62
C PHE A 74 4.94 -12.08 -1.78
N ILE A 75 4.63 -11.34 -2.85
CA ILE A 75 5.25 -10.03 -3.11
C ILE A 75 4.77 -9.02 -2.07
N ALA A 76 3.48 -9.02 -1.74
CA ALA A 76 2.92 -8.14 -0.72
C ALA A 76 3.59 -8.35 0.65
N ALA A 77 3.84 -9.60 1.04
CA ALA A 77 4.52 -9.92 2.30
C ALA A 77 5.98 -9.42 2.30
N VAL A 78 6.73 -9.63 1.22
CA VAL A 78 8.11 -9.15 1.08
C VAL A 78 8.18 -7.62 1.06
N LEU A 79 7.26 -6.97 0.36
CA LEU A 79 7.12 -5.50 0.33
C LEU A 79 6.88 -4.94 1.73
N LEU A 80 5.97 -5.54 2.51
CA LEU A 80 5.70 -5.09 3.88
C LEU A 80 6.92 -5.23 4.79
N ALA A 81 7.72 -6.30 4.63
CA ALA A 81 8.95 -6.47 5.39
C ALA A 81 9.99 -5.38 5.05
N GLU A 82 10.18 -5.06 3.78
CA GLU A 82 11.06 -3.98 3.31
C GLU A 82 10.59 -2.60 3.80
N LEU A 83 9.30 -2.30 3.67
CA LEU A 83 8.72 -1.04 4.12
C LEU A 83 8.88 -0.87 5.64
N HIS A 84 8.58 -1.91 6.41
CA HIS A 84 8.79 -1.88 7.86
C HIS A 84 10.26 -1.62 8.24
N GLY A 85 11.21 -2.20 7.50
CA GLY A 85 12.64 -1.93 7.71
C GLY A 85 13.05 -0.48 7.44
N ARG A 86 12.45 0.16 6.42
CA ARG A 86 12.75 1.55 6.02
C ARG A 86 12.06 2.59 6.90
N MET A 87 10.83 2.29 7.31
CA MET A 87 9.95 3.22 8.01
C MET A 87 10.04 3.07 9.54
N GLY A 88 10.42 1.89 10.03
CA GLY A 88 10.43 1.56 11.46
C GLY A 88 9.07 1.17 12.04
N TYR A 89 8.01 1.15 11.22
CA TYR A 89 6.64 0.76 11.58
C TYR A 89 5.93 0.12 10.38
N PHE A 90 4.81 -0.55 10.61
CA PHE A 90 3.98 -1.05 9.51
C PHE A 90 3.10 0.06 8.92
N PRO A 91 3.13 0.31 7.61
CA PRO A 91 2.24 1.30 7.01
C PRO A 91 0.78 0.84 7.08
N PRO A 92 -0.19 1.77 7.16
CA PRO A 92 -1.58 1.43 6.86
C PRO A 92 -1.71 1.05 5.38
N ILE A 93 -2.62 0.12 5.09
CA ILE A 93 -2.85 -0.38 3.72
C ILE A 93 -4.28 -0.19 3.25
N VAL A 94 -4.44 0.04 1.95
CA VAL A 94 -5.75 0.13 1.28
C VAL A 94 -6.20 -1.26 0.88
N ARG A 95 -7.40 -1.67 1.30
CA ARG A 95 -8.05 -2.87 0.79
C ARG A 95 -9.12 -2.48 -0.22
N THR A 96 -8.95 -2.91 -1.47
CA THR A 96 -9.99 -2.80 -2.50
C THR A 96 -10.79 -4.10 -2.62
N ARG A 97 -12.03 -3.99 -3.09
CA ARG A 97 -12.89 -5.14 -3.38
C ARG A 97 -13.80 -4.85 -4.57
N PRO A 98 -14.36 -5.89 -5.25
CA PRO A 98 -15.41 -5.69 -6.22
C PRO A 98 -16.64 -5.03 -5.59
N ALA A 99 -17.17 -3.98 -6.22
CA ALA A 99 -18.41 -3.35 -5.82
C ALA A 99 -19.61 -4.26 -6.18
N ALA A 100 -20.48 -4.50 -5.21
CA ALA A 100 -21.66 -5.35 -5.38
C ALA A 100 -22.61 -4.78 -6.44
N ASN A 101 -23.25 -5.66 -7.23
CA ASN A 101 -24.28 -5.30 -8.20
C ASN A 101 -23.84 -4.28 -9.28
N THR A 102 -22.55 -4.27 -9.64
CA THR A 102 -22.03 -3.40 -10.70
C THR A 102 -21.86 -4.16 -12.02
N THR A 103 -22.36 -3.58 -13.12
CA THR A 103 -22.09 -4.05 -14.49
C THR A 103 -21.71 -2.83 -15.36
N PRO A 104 -20.49 -2.77 -15.93
CA PRO A 104 -19.38 -3.72 -15.78
C PRO A 104 -18.81 -3.74 -14.36
N ARG A 105 -18.00 -4.77 -14.04
CA ARG A 105 -17.36 -4.95 -12.73
C ARG A 105 -16.52 -3.72 -12.37
N ARG A 106 -16.80 -3.12 -11.22
CA ARG A 106 -16.02 -2.02 -10.63
C ARG A 106 -15.41 -2.46 -9.31
N TYR A 107 -14.35 -1.77 -8.88
CA TYR A 107 -13.71 -1.97 -7.59
C TYR A 107 -13.84 -0.70 -6.75
N GLU A 108 -14.12 -0.88 -5.47
CA GLU A 108 -14.22 0.18 -4.47
C GLU A 108 -13.17 -0.03 -3.37
N VAL A 109 -12.89 1.03 -2.62
CA VAL A 109 -12.07 0.96 -1.40
C VAL A 109 -12.97 0.49 -0.27
N ALA A 110 -12.69 -0.69 0.24
CA ALA A 110 -13.49 -1.34 1.28
C ALA A 110 -13.17 -0.81 2.67
N GLU A 111 -11.87 -0.65 2.96
CA GLU A 111 -11.35 -0.27 4.27
C GLU A 111 -9.88 0.14 4.18
N ILE A 112 -9.43 0.84 5.22
CA ILE A 112 -8.02 1.09 5.50
C ILE A 112 -7.63 0.23 6.70
N LEU A 113 -6.61 -0.61 6.54
CA LEU A 113 -6.13 -1.48 7.60
C LEU A 113 -4.90 -0.86 8.25
N ASP A 114 -5.00 -0.49 9.52
CA ASP A 114 -3.84 -0.04 10.32
C ASP A 114 -3.07 -1.26 10.83
N LEU A 115 -2.06 -1.67 10.04
CA LEU A 115 -1.22 -2.82 10.36
C LEU A 115 -0.38 -2.61 11.63
N GLN A 116 -0.02 -1.37 11.95
CA GLN A 116 0.75 -1.07 13.15
C GLN A 116 -0.13 -1.20 14.40
N GLN A 117 -1.37 -0.70 14.35
CA GLN A 117 -2.36 -0.92 15.40
C GLN A 117 -2.64 -2.41 15.62
N ILE A 118 -2.87 -3.18 14.54
CA ILE A 118 -3.12 -4.63 14.62
C ILE A 118 -1.95 -5.34 15.31
N ARG A 119 -0.70 -5.00 14.97
CA ARG A 119 0.51 -5.52 15.63
C ARG A 119 0.54 -5.19 17.11
N ASP A 120 0.24 -3.94 17.48
CA ASP A 120 0.32 -3.47 18.86
C ASP A 120 -0.75 -4.14 19.74
N GLU A 121 -1.96 -4.33 19.21
CA GLU A 121 -3.02 -5.09 19.87
C GLU A 121 -2.64 -6.57 20.03
N ALA A 122 -2.03 -7.19 19.02
CA ALA A 122 -1.55 -8.56 19.11
C ALA A 122 -0.45 -8.74 20.18
N ARG A 123 0.41 -7.73 20.39
CA ARG A 123 1.43 -7.75 21.45
C ARG A 123 0.84 -7.73 22.85
N ARG A 124 -0.31 -7.07 23.06
CA ARG A 124 -0.98 -7.00 24.37
C ARG A 124 -1.63 -8.32 24.80
N LYS A 125 -1.84 -9.25 23.88
CA LYS A 125 -2.48 -10.56 24.12
C LYS A 125 -1.49 -11.70 24.41
N ARG A 126 -0.20 -11.38 24.53
CA ARG A 126 0.88 -12.35 24.80
C ARG A 126 1.00 -12.66 26.28
#